data_AF-A0A2G3JEC8-F1
#
_entry.id   AF-A0A2G3JEC8-F1
#
_cell.length_a   1.000
_cell.length_b   1.000
_cell.length_c   1.000
_cell.angle_alpha   90.00
_cell.angle_beta   90.00
_cell.angle_gamma   90.00
#
_symmetry.space_group_name_H-M   'P 1'
#
loop_
_entity.id
_entity.type
_entity.pdbx_description
1 polymer ?
#
loop_
_entity_poly.entity_id
_entity_poly.type
_entity_poly.pdbx_seq_one_letter_code
_entity_poly.pdbx_strand_id
1 'polypeptide(L)'
;MGEKIEVHGDIGAAVNAESGSTVHIHHYHGKVISKEQELINHAVSKLMKICTDWHCKEEVEKISQTLYGITLFKNLQLDQIATLQRVAEVIQKRLAQELKKQEQQFACIQGLEEGLGQARRDSELQEQMTLDLVGSRRELSEKIETLKKQVAWQKKRADQPCSACEEIDEKIGYWKQLLICALTASFFIFAWYMGWVGPLLAWARV
;
A
#
# COMPACT_ATOMS: atom_id res chain seq x y z
N MET A 1 -42.70 -85.28 19.53
CA MET A 1 -43.19 -83.90 19.47
C MET A 1 -42.72 -83.34 18.14
N GLY A 2 -43.57 -83.37 17.13
CA GLY A 2 -43.22 -82.96 15.76
C GLY A 2 -43.70 -81.54 15.51
N GLU A 3 -42.78 -80.65 15.15
CA GLU A 3 -43.06 -79.26 14.82
C GLU A 3 -43.70 -79.21 13.42
N LYS A 4 -44.90 -78.62 13.33
CA LYS A 4 -45.63 -78.48 12.07
C LYS A 4 -45.06 -77.29 11.30
N ILE A 5 -44.40 -77.55 10.18
CA ILE A 5 -43.91 -76.51 9.27
C ILE A 5 -45.00 -76.24 8.23
N GLU A 6 -45.65 -75.08 8.31
CA GLU A 6 -46.57 -74.60 7.28
C GLU A 6 -45.81 -73.76 6.25
N VAL A 7 -45.79 -74.22 4.99
CA VAL A 7 -45.18 -73.52 3.86
C VAL A 7 -46.30 -72.80 3.11
N HIS A 8 -46.32 -71.47 3.17
CA HIS A 8 -47.20 -70.64 2.34
C HIS A 8 -46.39 -70.05 1.17
N GLY A 9 -46.69 -70.47 -0.07
CA GLY A 9 -46.12 -69.86 -1.27
C GLY A 9 -46.60 -70.49 -2.59
N ASP A 10 -46.65 -69.67 -3.65
CA ASP A 10 -47.05 -70.00 -5.03
C ASP A 10 -45.90 -70.58 -5.88
N ILE A 11 -44.91 -71.21 -5.26
CA ILE A 11 -43.69 -71.69 -5.94
C ILE A 11 -43.65 -73.21 -5.90
N GLY A 12 -43.83 -73.85 -7.06
CA GLY A 12 -43.63 -75.27 -7.25
C GLY A 12 -42.23 -75.57 -7.80
N ALA A 13 -41.50 -76.48 -7.15
CA ALA A 13 -40.25 -77.03 -7.67
C ALA A 13 -40.46 -78.50 -8.01
N ALA A 14 -40.28 -78.88 -9.28
CA ALA A 14 -40.26 -80.28 -9.69
C ALA A 14 -38.82 -80.79 -9.64
N VAL A 15 -38.58 -81.85 -8.86
CA VAL A 15 -37.29 -82.53 -8.78
C VAL A 15 -37.46 -83.96 -9.27
N ASN A 16 -36.64 -84.38 -10.21
CA ASN A 16 -36.56 -85.78 -10.64
C ASN A 16 -35.49 -86.45 -9.79
N ALA A 17 -35.90 -87.23 -8.79
CA ALA A 17 -35.01 -87.90 -7.85
C ALA A 17 -35.33 -89.39 -7.80
N GLU A 18 -34.30 -90.23 -7.83
CA GLU A 18 -34.44 -91.68 -7.74
C GLU A 18 -34.88 -92.11 -6.33
N SER A 19 -35.58 -93.24 -6.23
CA SER A 19 -36.11 -93.75 -4.96
C SER A 19 -34.99 -93.95 -3.94
N GLY A 20 -35.07 -93.23 -2.80
CA GLY A 20 -34.05 -93.23 -1.74
C GLY A 20 -33.15 -92.00 -1.72
N SER A 21 -33.30 -91.09 -2.69
CA SER A 21 -32.54 -89.83 -2.73
C SER A 21 -32.99 -88.86 -1.64
N THR A 22 -32.03 -88.20 -0.99
CA THR A 22 -32.30 -87.12 -0.03
C THR A 22 -32.21 -85.78 -0.75
N VAL A 23 -33.31 -85.02 -0.77
CA VAL A 23 -33.34 -83.67 -1.35
C VAL A 23 -33.13 -82.66 -0.23
N HIS A 24 -32.00 -81.96 -0.26
CA HIS A 24 -31.71 -80.86 0.66
C HIS A 24 -32.20 -79.55 0.04
N ILE A 25 -33.35 -79.05 0.50
CA ILE A 25 -33.85 -77.74 0.10
C ILE A 25 -33.22 -76.68 1.01
N HIS A 26 -32.24 -75.96 0.48
CA HIS A 26 -31.68 -74.80 1.15
C HIS A 26 -32.62 -73.60 0.93
N HIS A 27 -33.47 -73.33 1.93
CA HIS A 27 -34.26 -72.12 1.92
C HIS A 27 -33.33 -70.93 2.19
N TYR A 28 -33.03 -70.15 1.15
CA TYR A 28 -32.28 -68.91 1.30
C TYR A 28 -33.16 -67.93 2.08
N HIS A 29 -32.88 -67.77 3.37
CA HIS A 29 -33.36 -66.64 4.16
C HIS A 29 -32.60 -65.39 3.70
N GLY A 30 -32.82 -64.98 2.45
CA GLY A 30 -32.47 -63.63 2.01
C GLY A 30 -33.21 -62.69 2.95
N LYS A 31 -32.48 -61.98 3.80
CA LYS A 31 -33.02 -61.01 4.75
C LYS A 31 -33.92 -60.08 3.94
N VAL A 32 -35.25 -60.23 4.08
CA VAL A 32 -36.23 -59.33 3.47
C VAL A 32 -36.04 -58.01 4.22
N ILE A 33 -35.12 -57.18 3.72
CA ILE A 33 -34.96 -55.81 4.17
C ILE A 33 -36.28 -55.14 3.79
N SER A 34 -37.11 -54.83 4.78
CA SER A 34 -38.34 -54.09 4.53
C SER A 34 -37.97 -52.78 3.84
N LYS A 35 -38.83 -52.29 2.93
CA LYS A 35 -38.63 -50.98 2.25
C LYS A 35 -38.29 -49.85 3.24
N GLU A 36 -38.79 -49.95 4.46
CA GLU A 36 -38.52 -49.03 5.56
C GLU A 36 -37.05 -49.05 6.01
N GLN A 37 -36.43 -50.22 6.14
CA GLN A 37 -35.03 -50.34 6.52
C GLN A 37 -34.09 -49.79 5.44
N GLU A 38 -34.47 -49.88 4.17
CA GLU A 38 -33.74 -49.29 3.04
C GLU A 38 -33.78 -47.75 3.09
N LEU A 39 -34.94 -47.17 3.43
CA LEU A 39 -35.09 -45.73 3.65
C LEU A 39 -34.26 -45.24 4.85
N ILE A 40 -34.23 -46.00 5.95
CA ILE A 40 -33.38 -45.71 7.12
C ILE A 40 -31.90 -45.70 6.70
N ASN A 41 -31.43 -46.72 5.99
CA ASN A 41 -30.05 -46.79 5.53
C ASN A 41 -29.68 -45.62 4.61
N HIS A 42 -30.57 -45.25 3.69
CA HIS A 42 -30.38 -44.08 2.83
C HIS A 42 -30.30 -42.78 3.64
N ALA A 43 -31.19 -42.58 4.61
CA ALA A 43 -31.21 -41.40 5.46
C ALA A 43 -29.94 -41.30 6.35
N VAL A 44 -29.50 -42.41 6.94
CA VAL A 44 -28.25 -42.48 7.69
C VAL A 44 -27.05 -42.19 6.79
N SER A 45 -27.01 -42.74 5.57
CA SER A 45 -25.92 -42.47 4.62
C SER A 45 -25.83 -40.99 4.26
N LYS A 46 -26.97 -40.33 4.01
CA LYS A 46 -27.02 -38.89 3.75
C LYS A 46 -26.52 -38.07 4.95
N LEU A 47 -26.96 -38.42 6.17
CA LEU A 47 -26.48 -37.79 7.40
C LEU A 47 -24.96 -37.95 7.54
N MET A 48 -24.46 -39.16 7.38
CA MET A 48 -23.03 -39.46 7.46
C MET A 48 -22.21 -38.68 6.43
N LYS A 49 -22.73 -38.51 5.21
CA LYS A 49 -22.05 -37.72 4.18
C LYS A 49 -21.91 -36.26 4.60
N ILE A 50 -23.01 -35.63 5.05
CA ILE A 50 -22.98 -34.25 5.58
C ILE A 50 -21.98 -34.14 6.73
N CYS A 51 -22.02 -35.10 7.66
CA CYS A 51 -21.12 -35.11 8.81
C CYS A 51 -19.65 -35.33 8.46
N THR A 52 -19.36 -36.04 7.37
CA THR A 52 -17.98 -36.28 6.91
C THR A 52 -17.42 -35.01 6.26
N ASP A 53 -18.19 -34.37 5.37
CA ASP A 53 -17.77 -33.14 4.69
C ASP A 53 -17.49 -32.00 5.68
N TRP A 54 -18.22 -31.97 6.80
CA TRP A 54 -18.17 -30.90 7.80
C TRP A 54 -17.59 -31.32 9.15
N HIS A 55 -17.02 -32.52 9.25
CA HIS A 55 -16.41 -33.06 10.48
C HIS A 55 -17.32 -33.01 11.73
N CYS A 56 -18.65 -33.05 11.56
CA CYS A 56 -19.60 -32.91 12.67
C CYS A 56 -20.16 -34.24 13.18
N LYS A 57 -19.58 -35.37 12.76
CA LYS A 57 -20.01 -36.72 13.16
C LYS A 57 -20.06 -36.88 14.69
N GLU A 58 -18.99 -36.52 15.38
CA GLU A 58 -18.88 -36.68 16.84
C GLU A 58 -19.95 -35.86 17.57
N GLU A 59 -20.19 -34.63 17.13
CA GLU A 59 -21.19 -33.75 17.73
C GLU A 59 -22.62 -34.26 17.48
N VAL A 60 -22.90 -34.76 16.28
CA VAL A 60 -24.20 -35.38 15.98
C VAL A 60 -24.40 -36.68 16.76
N GLU A 61 -23.36 -37.48 16.99
CA GLU A 61 -23.42 -38.67 17.85
C GLU A 61 -23.69 -38.30 19.31
N LYS A 62 -23.04 -37.27 19.86
CA LYS A 62 -23.33 -36.74 21.21
C LYS A 62 -24.77 -36.25 21.34
N ILE A 63 -25.26 -35.52 20.34
CA ILE A 63 -26.64 -35.03 20.31
C ILE A 63 -27.63 -36.20 20.22
N SER A 64 -27.34 -37.21 19.39
CA SER A 64 -28.14 -38.43 19.31
C SER A 64 -28.20 -39.17 20.64
N GLN A 65 -27.06 -39.32 21.31
CA GLN A 65 -26.99 -39.94 22.64
C GLN A 65 -27.78 -39.14 23.68
N THR A 66 -27.73 -37.81 23.62
CA THR A 66 -28.44 -36.94 24.57
C THR A 66 -29.95 -36.93 24.35
N LEU A 67 -30.40 -36.88 23.09
CA LEU A 67 -31.82 -36.77 22.76
C LEU A 67 -32.54 -38.12 22.79
N TYR A 68 -31.86 -39.20 22.38
CA TYR A 68 -32.49 -40.51 22.15
C TYR A 68 -31.85 -41.65 22.94
N GLY A 69 -30.75 -41.40 23.68
CA GLY A 69 -30.02 -42.46 24.37
C GLY A 69 -29.28 -43.43 23.43
N ILE A 70 -29.16 -43.09 22.14
CA ILE A 70 -28.65 -43.97 21.10
C ILE A 70 -27.43 -43.32 20.44
N THR A 71 -26.30 -44.03 20.45
CA THR A 71 -25.05 -43.59 19.82
C THR A 71 -24.92 -44.05 18.36
N LEU A 72 -25.53 -45.19 18.02
CA LEU A 72 -25.46 -45.78 16.68
C LEU A 72 -26.64 -45.31 15.82
N PHE A 73 -26.38 -44.54 14.76
CA PHE A 73 -27.41 -44.02 13.87
C PHE A 73 -28.30 -45.09 13.22
N LYS A 74 -27.82 -46.35 13.09
CA LYS A 74 -28.59 -47.47 12.53
C LYS A 74 -29.76 -47.93 13.43
N ASN A 75 -29.74 -47.56 14.70
CA ASN A 75 -30.78 -47.92 15.67
C ASN A 75 -31.84 -46.82 15.80
N LEU A 76 -31.69 -45.72 15.05
CA LEU A 76 -32.62 -44.59 15.08
C LEU A 76 -33.78 -44.81 14.11
N GLN A 77 -34.93 -44.27 14.49
CA GLN A 77 -36.11 -44.20 13.63
C GLN A 77 -35.97 -43.08 12.58
N LEU A 78 -36.78 -43.14 11.52
CA LEU A 78 -36.65 -42.24 10.37
C LEU A 78 -36.84 -40.75 10.74
N ASP A 79 -37.73 -40.48 11.69
CA ASP A 79 -38.04 -39.16 12.27
C ASP A 79 -36.88 -38.62 13.13
N GLN A 80 -36.23 -39.50 13.90
CA GLN A 80 -35.05 -39.17 14.70
C GLN A 80 -33.87 -38.80 13.78
N ILE A 81 -33.66 -39.58 12.70
CA ILE A 81 -32.64 -39.30 11.69
C ILE A 81 -32.93 -37.99 10.97
N ALA A 82 -34.19 -37.72 10.60
CA ALA A 82 -34.57 -36.45 9.98
C ALA A 82 -34.30 -35.25 10.90
N THR A 83 -34.46 -35.42 12.21
CA THR A 83 -34.14 -34.37 13.19
C THR A 83 -32.64 -34.17 13.31
N LEU A 84 -31.84 -35.24 13.36
CA LEU A 84 -30.38 -35.13 13.35
C LEU A 84 -29.84 -34.54 12.05
N GLN A 85 -30.47 -34.82 10.90
CA GLN A 85 -30.13 -34.18 9.63
C GLN A 85 -30.33 -32.66 9.70
N ARG A 86 -31.45 -32.18 10.26
CA ARG A 86 -31.66 -30.74 10.46
C ARG A 86 -30.61 -30.11 11.38
N VAL A 87 -30.20 -30.82 12.44
CA VAL A 87 -29.13 -30.37 13.33
C VAL A 87 -27.80 -30.28 12.57
N ALA A 88 -27.45 -31.31 11.80
CA ALA A 88 -26.23 -31.32 10.99
C ALA A 88 -26.20 -30.17 9.97
N GLU A 89 -27.33 -29.86 9.32
CA GLU A 89 -27.46 -28.71 8.41
C GLU A 89 -27.29 -27.36 9.13
N VAL A 90 -27.78 -27.23 10.36
CA VAL A 90 -27.58 -26.02 11.17
C VAL A 90 -26.11 -25.85 11.57
N ILE A 91 -25.45 -26.94 11.97
CA ILE A 91 -24.01 -26.95 12.28
C ILE A 91 -23.21 -26.53 11.04
N GLN A 92 -23.50 -27.14 9.89
CA GLN A 92 -22.89 -26.80 8.60
C GLN A 92 -23.03 -25.30 8.29
N LYS A 93 -24.24 -24.75 8.41
CA LYS A 93 -24.47 -23.32 8.14
C LYS A 93 -23.66 -22.41 9.06
N ARG A 94 -23.51 -22.76 10.34
CA ARG A 94 -22.69 -21.99 11.28
C ARG A 94 -21.21 -22.06 10.93
N LEU A 95 -20.68 -23.26 10.71
CA LEU A 95 -19.26 -23.43 10.33
C LEU A 95 -18.93 -22.68 9.04
N ALA A 96 -19.80 -22.74 8.03
CA ALA A 96 -19.61 -21.99 6.79
C ALA A 96 -19.63 -20.46 7.00
N GLN A 97 -20.45 -19.96 7.92
CA GLN A 97 -20.47 -18.53 8.26
C GLN A 97 -19.23 -18.11 9.04
N GLU A 98 -18.75 -18.94 9.96
CA GLU A 98 -17.53 -18.68 10.72
C GLU A 98 -16.30 -18.66 9.82
N LEU A 99 -16.17 -19.60 8.89
CA LEU A 99 -15.12 -19.61 7.86
C LEU A 99 -15.13 -18.30 7.05
N LYS A 100 -16.30 -17.87 6.57
CA LYS A 100 -16.41 -16.59 5.83
C LYS A 100 -16.01 -15.38 6.67
N LYS A 101 -16.40 -15.35 7.96
CA LYS A 101 -16.01 -14.27 8.87
C LYS A 101 -14.50 -14.28 9.09
N GLN A 102 -13.89 -15.45 9.23
CA GLN A 102 -12.46 -15.60 9.43
C GLN A 102 -11.67 -15.15 8.20
N GLU A 103 -12.12 -15.51 6.99
CA GLU A 103 -11.56 -15.04 5.73
C GLU A 103 -11.66 -13.51 5.60
N GLN A 104 -12.82 -12.93 5.94
CA GLN A 104 -13.00 -11.48 5.93
C GLN A 104 -12.10 -10.76 6.94
N GLN A 105 -11.95 -11.32 8.15
CA GLN A 105 -11.05 -10.78 9.16
C GLN A 105 -9.60 -10.84 8.68
N PHE A 106 -9.18 -11.95 8.08
CA PHE A 106 -7.83 -12.10 7.54
C PHE A 106 -7.57 -11.08 6.42
N ALA A 107 -8.50 -10.94 5.48
CA ALA A 107 -8.40 -9.93 4.41
C ALA A 107 -8.35 -8.50 4.96
N CYS A 108 -9.11 -8.19 6.02
CA CYS A 108 -9.08 -6.88 6.66
C CYS A 108 -7.73 -6.59 7.32
N ILE A 109 -7.16 -7.57 8.03
CA ILE A 109 -5.84 -7.43 8.67
C ILE A 109 -4.78 -7.22 7.60
N GLN A 110 -4.78 -8.02 6.55
CA GLN A 110 -3.84 -7.89 5.44
C GLN A 110 -3.92 -6.51 4.78
N GLY A 111 -5.13 -6.00 4.52
CA GLY A 111 -5.30 -4.66 3.98
C GLY A 111 -4.80 -3.55 4.92
N LEU A 112 -4.91 -3.76 6.23
CA LEU A 112 -4.39 -2.83 7.24
C LEU A 112 -2.84 -2.82 7.27
N GLU A 113 -2.22 -3.99 7.17
CA GLU A 113 -0.76 -4.14 7.10
C GLU A 113 -0.19 -3.53 5.82
N GLU A 114 -0.84 -3.77 4.68
CA GLU A 114 -0.47 -3.15 3.40
C GLU A 114 -0.59 -1.62 3.46
N GLY A 115 -1.67 -1.10 4.06
CA GLY A 115 -1.86 0.33 4.28
C GLY A 115 -0.81 0.95 5.20
N LEU A 116 -0.46 0.29 6.31
CA LEU A 116 0.61 0.73 7.21
C LEU A 116 1.98 0.68 6.53
N GLY A 117 2.25 -0.35 5.73
CA GLY A 117 3.47 -0.45 4.94
C GLY A 117 3.59 0.67 3.90
N GLN A 118 2.49 1.04 3.26
CA GLN A 118 2.41 2.17 2.34
C GLN A 118 2.71 3.49 3.07
N ALA A 119 2.01 3.76 4.19
CA ALA A 119 2.20 4.97 4.98
C ALA A 119 3.64 5.12 5.48
N ARG A 120 4.29 4.00 5.84
CA ARG A 120 5.71 4.01 6.23
C ARG A 120 6.62 4.40 5.08
N ARG A 121 6.42 3.84 3.88
CA ARG A 121 7.19 4.22 2.68
C ARG A 121 6.98 5.69 2.31
N ASP A 122 5.76 6.18 2.41
CA ASP A 122 5.44 7.59 2.13
C ASP A 122 6.14 8.52 3.15
N SER A 123 6.17 8.12 4.43
CA SER A 123 6.91 8.85 5.47
C SER A 123 8.43 8.86 5.20
N GLU A 124 9.02 7.73 4.80
CA GLU A 124 10.45 7.62 4.46
C GLU A 124 10.80 8.48 3.23
N LEU A 125 9.93 8.47 2.20
CA LEU A 125 10.09 9.32 1.02
C LEU A 125 10.00 10.80 1.37
N GLN A 126 9.08 11.18 2.26
CA GLN A 126 8.96 12.55 2.73
C GLN A 126 10.20 12.99 3.50
N GLU A 127 10.73 12.15 4.37
CA GLU A 127 11.99 12.44 5.09
C GLU A 127 13.14 12.64 4.11
N GLN A 128 13.29 11.76 3.11
CA GLN A 128 14.32 11.91 2.08
C GLN A 128 14.17 13.20 1.27
N MET A 129 12.95 13.54 0.86
CA MET A 129 12.68 14.80 0.17
C MET A 129 13.03 16.02 1.04
N THR A 130 12.79 15.97 2.35
CA THR A 130 13.20 17.06 3.26
C THR A 130 14.72 17.18 3.38
N LEU A 131 15.46 16.07 3.41
CA LEU A 131 16.92 16.08 3.42
C LEU A 131 17.49 16.70 2.13
N ASP A 132 16.94 16.33 0.98
CA ASP A 132 17.36 16.87 -0.32
C ASP A 132 17.08 18.37 -0.45
N LEU A 133 15.94 18.84 0.07
CA LEU A 133 15.61 20.26 0.14
C LEU A 133 16.58 21.04 1.03
N VAL A 134 16.96 20.47 2.19
CA VAL A 134 17.97 21.08 3.07
C VAL A 134 19.34 21.13 2.40
N GLY A 135 19.73 20.06 1.71
CA GLY A 135 20.97 20.01 0.91
C GLY A 135 20.99 21.10 -0.17
N SER A 136 19.95 21.14 -1.00
CA SER A 136 19.79 22.15 -2.07
C SER A 136 19.83 23.58 -1.53
N ARG A 137 19.23 23.82 -0.35
CA ARG A 137 19.25 25.13 0.30
C ARG A 137 20.67 25.54 0.73
N ARG A 138 21.50 24.60 1.20
CA ARG A 138 22.90 24.87 1.56
C ARG A 138 23.72 25.23 0.33
N GLU A 139 23.59 24.46 -0.75
CA GLU A 139 24.28 24.76 -2.02
C GLU A 139 23.89 26.13 -2.58
N LEU A 140 22.59 26.46 -2.52
CA LEU A 140 22.12 27.78 -2.96
C LEU A 140 22.70 28.90 -2.09
N SER A 141 22.79 28.69 -0.77
CA SER A 141 23.41 29.64 0.16
C SER A 141 24.88 29.90 -0.17
N GLU A 142 25.66 28.85 -0.46
CA GLU A 142 27.06 28.97 -0.87
C GLU A 142 27.22 29.72 -2.20
N LYS A 143 26.36 29.44 -3.18
CA LYS A 143 26.31 30.18 -4.45
C LYS A 143 25.97 31.66 -4.25
N ILE A 144 25.04 31.98 -3.34
CA ILE A 144 24.72 33.38 -3.01
C ILE A 144 25.93 34.07 -2.37
N GLU A 145 26.65 33.40 -1.47
CA GLU A 145 27.82 33.99 -0.81
C GLU A 145 28.97 34.25 -1.80
N THR A 146 29.24 33.28 -2.68
CA THR A 146 30.24 33.44 -3.74
C THR A 146 29.88 34.56 -4.71
N LEU A 147 28.62 34.67 -5.13
CA LEU A 147 28.13 35.78 -5.95
C LEU A 147 28.28 37.12 -5.23
N LYS A 148 27.95 37.21 -3.94
CA LYS A 148 28.16 38.43 -3.14
C LYS A 148 29.64 38.85 -3.12
N LYS A 149 30.55 37.90 -2.96
CA LYS A 149 32.01 38.15 -3.01
C LYS A 149 32.44 38.66 -4.39
N GLN A 150 31.93 38.07 -5.48
CA GLN A 150 32.21 38.53 -6.84
C GLN A 150 31.69 39.96 -7.10
N VAL A 151 30.45 40.26 -6.68
CA VAL A 151 29.86 41.60 -6.81
C VAL A 151 30.65 42.62 -5.99
N ALA A 152 31.03 42.29 -4.74
CA ALA A 152 31.84 43.17 -3.91
C ALA A 152 33.22 43.44 -4.53
N TRP A 153 33.83 42.43 -5.16
CA TRP A 153 35.08 42.59 -5.88
C TRP A 153 34.94 43.45 -7.14
N GLN A 154 33.90 43.23 -7.94
CA GLN A 154 33.59 44.06 -9.12
C GLN A 154 33.35 45.52 -8.70
N LYS A 155 32.62 45.75 -7.61
CA LYS A 155 32.40 47.09 -7.06
C LYS A 155 33.71 47.77 -6.65
N LYS A 156 34.60 47.07 -5.92
CA LYS A 156 35.93 47.60 -5.57
C LYS A 156 36.78 47.96 -6.80
N ARG A 157 36.66 47.20 -7.89
CA ARG A 157 37.36 47.49 -9.14
C ARG A 157 36.76 48.70 -9.87
N ALA A 158 35.43 48.86 -9.84
CA ALA A 158 34.75 50.03 -10.41
C ALA A 158 35.03 51.31 -9.61
N ASP A 159 35.16 51.21 -8.28
CA ASP A 159 35.49 52.32 -7.38
C ASP A 159 37.00 52.64 -7.35
N GLN A 160 37.83 51.92 -8.11
CA GLN A 160 39.27 52.15 -8.17
C GLN A 160 39.53 53.34 -9.10
N PRO A 161 40.12 54.45 -8.60
CA PRO A 161 40.41 55.60 -9.44
C PRO A 161 41.34 55.15 -10.57
N CYS A 162 40.97 55.46 -11.81
CA CYS A 162 41.80 55.14 -12.95
C CYS A 162 43.10 55.94 -12.79
N SER A 163 44.24 55.25 -12.66
CA SER A 163 45.56 55.89 -12.52
C SER A 163 45.90 56.81 -13.69
N ALA A 164 45.31 56.55 -14.87
CA ALA A 164 45.41 57.45 -16.01
C ALA A 164 44.62 58.75 -15.82
N CYS A 165 43.53 58.76 -15.05
CA CYS A 165 42.78 59.97 -14.73
C CYS A 165 43.52 60.84 -13.70
N GLU A 166 44.23 60.25 -12.76
CA GLU A 166 45.01 60.98 -11.74
C GLU A 166 46.20 61.73 -12.38
N GLU A 167 46.90 61.12 -13.34
CA GLU A 167 47.99 61.76 -14.08
C GLU A 167 47.49 62.87 -15.03
N ILE A 168 46.26 62.74 -15.54
CA ILE A 168 45.62 63.79 -16.36
C ILE A 168 45.19 64.96 -15.48
N ASP A 169 44.66 64.71 -14.27
CA ASP A 169 44.27 65.78 -13.35
C ASP A 169 45.47 66.59 -12.86
N GLU A 170 46.61 65.94 -12.63
CA GLU A 170 47.87 66.60 -12.27
C GLU A 170 48.40 67.48 -13.41
N LYS A 171 48.33 66.98 -14.66
CA LYS A 171 48.69 67.77 -15.85
C LYS A 171 47.73 68.93 -16.06
N ILE A 172 46.41 68.75 -15.92
CA ILE A 172 45.42 69.82 -16.05
C ILE A 172 45.63 70.90 -14.98
N GLY A 173 45.95 70.51 -13.74
CA GLY A 173 46.34 71.44 -12.68
C GLY A 173 47.56 72.28 -13.06
N TYR A 174 48.59 71.64 -13.60
CA TYR A 174 49.80 72.32 -14.06
C TYR A 174 49.53 73.31 -15.21
N TRP A 175 48.73 72.92 -16.22
CA TRP A 175 48.36 73.80 -17.33
C TRP A 175 47.50 74.99 -16.89
N LYS A 176 46.58 74.80 -15.92
CA LYS A 176 45.83 75.91 -15.32
C LYS A 176 46.76 76.91 -14.62
N GLN A 177 47.72 76.41 -13.85
CA GLN A 177 48.72 77.26 -13.18
C GLN A 177 49.53 78.08 -14.20
N LEU A 178 49.95 77.43 -15.29
CA LEU A 178 50.74 78.05 -16.35
C LEU A 178 49.94 79.11 -17.12
N LEU A 179 48.67 78.85 -17.40
CA LEU A 179 47.78 79.82 -18.06
C LEU A 179 47.56 81.06 -17.20
N ILE A 180 47.39 80.90 -15.88
CA ILE A 180 47.27 82.01 -14.93
C ILE A 180 48.56 82.86 -14.93
N CYS A 181 49.73 82.23 -14.86
CA CYS A 181 51.02 82.93 -14.93
C CYS A 181 51.22 83.68 -16.27
N ALA A 182 50.80 83.10 -17.39
CA ALA A 182 50.89 83.75 -18.71
C ALA A 182 49.94 84.95 -18.84
N LEU A 183 48.72 84.83 -18.31
CA LEU A 183 47.74 85.92 -18.31
C LEU A 183 48.16 87.07 -17.40
N THR A 184 48.71 86.79 -16.22
CA THR A 184 49.23 87.84 -15.33
C THR A 184 50.45 88.52 -15.95
N ALA A 185 51.40 87.77 -16.53
CA ALA A 185 52.55 88.35 -17.23
C ALA A 185 52.12 89.25 -18.40
N SER A 186 51.13 88.81 -19.19
CA SER A 186 50.58 89.59 -20.30
C SER A 186 49.86 90.86 -19.82
N PHE A 187 49.14 90.79 -18.70
CA PHE A 187 48.54 91.96 -18.07
C PHE A 187 49.60 92.96 -17.60
N PHE A 188 50.71 92.48 -17.01
CA PHE A 188 51.84 93.35 -16.63
C PHE A 188 52.53 93.99 -17.84
N ILE A 189 52.72 93.25 -18.93
CA ILE A 189 53.27 93.81 -20.18
C ILE A 189 52.33 94.86 -20.77
N PHE A 190 51.02 94.59 -20.80
CA PHE A 190 50.02 95.52 -21.30
C PHE A 190 49.92 96.78 -20.42
N ALA A 191 49.98 96.63 -19.09
CA ALA A 191 50.02 97.73 -18.14
C ALA A 191 51.30 98.58 -18.30
N TRP A 192 52.45 97.95 -18.57
CA TRP A 192 53.68 98.66 -18.90
C TRP A 192 53.53 99.46 -20.21
N TYR A 193 53.02 98.84 -21.27
CA TYR A 193 52.81 99.49 -22.57
C TYR A 193 51.84 100.67 -22.45
N MET A 194 50.71 100.49 -21.77
CA MET A 194 49.74 101.57 -21.52
C MET A 194 50.31 102.67 -20.61
N GLY A 195 51.17 102.33 -19.65
CA GLY A 195 51.91 103.27 -18.81
C GLY A 195 52.94 104.12 -19.57
N TRP A 196 53.44 103.65 -20.72
CA TRP A 196 54.36 104.37 -21.60
C TRP A 196 53.66 105.16 -22.72
N VAL A 197 52.44 104.78 -23.11
CA VAL A 197 51.67 105.52 -24.13
C VAL A 197 50.94 106.74 -23.53
N GLY A 198 50.62 106.71 -22.24
CA GLY A 198 49.99 107.84 -21.52
C GLY A 198 50.79 109.16 -21.56
N PRO A 199 52.13 109.16 -21.38
CA PRO A 199 52.92 110.40 -21.42
C PRO A 199 53.23 110.92 -22.84
N LEU A 200 53.12 110.10 -23.89
CA LEU A 200 53.47 110.50 -25.27
C LEU A 200 52.34 111.23 -26.02
N LEU A 201 51.08 111.09 -25.57
CA LEU A 201 49.95 111.85 -26.12
C LEU A 201 49.70 113.20 -25.41
N ALA A 202 50.40 113.48 -24.31
CA ALA A 202 50.30 114.75 -23.57
C ALA A 202 51.19 115.88 -24.13
N TRP A 203 52.10 115.59 -25.07
CA TRP A 203 53.04 116.56 -25.67
C TRP A 203 52.67 117.01 -27.10
N ALA A 204 51.46 116.68 -27.57
CA ALA A 204 50.95 117.10 -28.89
C ALA A 204 49.84 118.17 -28.82
N ARG A 205 49.67 118.83 -27.67
CA ARG A 205 48.82 120.02 -27.52
C ARG A 205 49.57 121.06 -26.71
N VAL A 206 49.76 122.22 -27.35
CA VAL A 206 50.40 123.48 -26.91
C VAL A 206 51.87 123.59 -27.28
#